data_AF-A0A3P7K3B3-F1
#
_entry.id   AF-A0A3P7K3B3-F1
#
_cell.length_a   1.000
_cell.length_b   1.000
_cell.length_c   1.000
_cell.angle_alpha   90.00
_cell.angle_beta   90.00
_cell.angle_gamma   90.00
#
_symmetry.space_group_name_H-M   'P 1'
#
loop_
_entity.id
_entity.type
_entity.pdbx_description
1 polymer ?
#
loop_
_entity_poly.entity_id
_entity_poly.type
_entity_poly.pdbx_seq_one_letter_code
_entity_poly.pdbx_strand_id
1 'polypeptide(L)'
;MDSSERVAIEEQVTRLSMAIEKYNTELILKKSGLYNEKTCDLIESPADLIGYIYTNCIDWKSAKDREEKMSVAEQLARANHLRNLSQIQEELATSWLIADKTDDAYAVDPNDTMGNAALDVGISGSDENELFLLPFFDVTVDRIVYILKLINMDKIMGDLITYLRRVGPSSLSQKEPILSML
;
A
#
# COMPACT_ATOMS: atom_id res chain seq x y z
N MET A 1 -6.90 30.92 -40.26
CA MET A 1 -7.62 30.19 -39.20
C MET A 1 -8.09 31.21 -38.19
N ASP A 2 -9.40 31.24 -37.95
CA ASP A 2 -10.01 32.16 -37.01
C ASP A 2 -9.65 31.75 -35.56
N SER A 3 -9.50 32.71 -34.65
CA SER A 3 -9.14 32.43 -33.25
C SER A 3 -10.20 31.55 -32.58
N SER A 4 -11.47 31.74 -32.92
CA SER A 4 -12.59 30.93 -32.40
C SER A 4 -12.54 29.49 -32.91
N GLU A 5 -12.15 29.30 -34.17
CA GLU A 5 -12.03 27.98 -34.80
C GLU A 5 -10.88 27.18 -34.16
N ARG A 6 -9.76 27.85 -33.84
CA ARG A 6 -8.64 27.23 -33.14
C ARG A 6 -9.02 26.75 -31.74
N VAL A 7 -9.73 27.57 -30.95
CA VAL A 7 -10.18 27.20 -29.60
C VAL A 7 -11.13 26.00 -29.64
N ALA A 8 -12.10 26.00 -30.55
CA ALA A 8 -13.03 24.88 -30.71
C ALA A 8 -12.32 23.56 -31.06
N ILE A 9 -11.26 23.62 -31.88
CA ILE A 9 -10.43 22.45 -32.21
C ILE A 9 -9.66 21.96 -30.97
N GLU A 10 -9.06 22.87 -30.20
CA GLU A 10 -8.30 22.52 -28.99
C GLU A 10 -9.19 21.88 -27.91
N GLU A 11 -10.42 22.37 -27.73
CA GLU A 11 -11.43 21.76 -26.84
C GLU A 11 -11.80 20.34 -27.31
N GLN A 12 -12.05 20.17 -28.62
CA GLN A 12 -12.43 18.88 -29.17
C GLN A 12 -11.29 17.86 -29.07
N VAL A 13 -10.05 18.28 -29.30
CA VAL A 13 -8.86 17.43 -29.11
C VAL A 13 -8.76 16.99 -27.65
N THR A 14 -8.93 17.91 -26.70
CA THR A 14 -8.90 17.60 -25.26
C THR A 14 -9.97 16.57 -24.88
N ARG A 15 -11.20 16.77 -25.37
CA ARG A 15 -12.32 15.85 -25.12
C ARG A 15 -12.05 14.44 -25.66
N LEU A 16 -11.47 14.35 -26.87
CA LEU A 16 -11.13 13.07 -27.48
C LEU A 16 -9.99 12.37 -26.74
N SER A 17 -8.96 13.10 -26.31
CA SER A 17 -7.86 12.55 -25.50
C SER A 17 -8.37 11.93 -24.20
N MET A 18 -9.20 12.66 -23.45
CA MET A 18 -9.80 12.13 -22.21
C MET A 18 -10.66 10.88 -22.45
N ALA A 19 -11.44 10.88 -23.54
CA ALA A 19 -12.23 9.70 -23.90
C ALA A 19 -11.34 8.49 -24.22
N ILE A 20 -10.24 8.69 -24.96
CA ILE A 20 -9.29 7.62 -25.29
C ILE A 20 -8.66 7.05 -24.02
N GLU A 21 -8.24 7.89 -23.08
CA GLU A 21 -7.69 7.46 -21.78
C GLU A 21 -8.71 6.60 -21.01
N LYS A 22 -9.97 7.04 -20.96
CA LYS A 22 -11.09 6.31 -20.34
C LYS A 22 -11.29 4.93 -20.98
N TYR A 23 -11.39 4.88 -22.31
CA TYR A 23 -11.57 3.63 -23.04
C TYR A 23 -10.38 2.67 -22.90
N ASN A 24 -9.14 3.19 -22.91
CA ASN A 24 -7.96 2.37 -22.69
C ASN A 24 -7.94 1.77 -21.29
N THR A 25 -8.31 2.55 -20.28
CA THR A 25 -8.45 2.09 -18.89
C THR A 25 -9.47 0.96 -18.79
N GLU A 26 -10.66 1.13 -19.38
CA GLU A 26 -11.68 0.06 -19.43
C GLU A 26 -11.18 -1.20 -20.12
N LEU A 27 -10.48 -1.05 -21.24
CA LEU A 27 -9.97 -2.18 -22.01
C LEU A 27 -8.94 -2.98 -21.23
N ILE A 28 -8.04 -2.31 -20.51
CA ILE A 28 -7.04 -2.94 -19.64
C ILE A 28 -7.74 -3.72 -18.51
N LEU A 29 -8.74 -3.11 -17.86
CA LEU A 29 -9.52 -3.76 -16.79
C LEU A 29 -10.28 -4.98 -17.30
N LYS A 30 -10.90 -4.90 -18.49
CA LYS A 30 -11.64 -6.03 -19.08
C LYS A 30 -10.70 -7.19 -19.43
N LYS A 31 -9.54 -6.90 -20.01
CA LYS A 31 -8.53 -7.92 -20.36
C LYS A 31 -7.94 -8.63 -19.14
N SER A 32 -7.81 -7.92 -18.03
CA SER A 32 -7.28 -8.45 -16.76
C SER A 32 -8.33 -9.09 -15.86
N GLY A 33 -9.61 -9.09 -16.26
CA GLY A 33 -10.70 -9.59 -15.43
C GLY A 33 -10.98 -8.74 -14.17
N LEU A 34 -10.45 -7.51 -14.11
CA LEU A 34 -10.63 -6.58 -13.00
C LEU A 34 -11.83 -5.64 -13.20
N TYR A 35 -12.47 -5.66 -14.37
CA TYR A 35 -13.61 -4.79 -14.66
C TYR A 35 -14.85 -5.19 -13.86
N ASN A 36 -15.14 -4.42 -12.81
CA ASN A 36 -16.31 -4.53 -11.94
C ASN A 36 -16.85 -3.13 -11.59
N GLU A 37 -17.97 -3.08 -10.87
CA GLU A 37 -18.65 -1.84 -10.45
C GLU A 37 -17.69 -0.87 -9.73
N LYS A 38 -16.92 -1.36 -8.75
CA LYS A 38 -15.96 -0.54 -7.99
C LYS A 38 -14.84 0.03 -8.84
N THR A 39 -14.27 -0.78 -9.73
CA THR A 39 -13.24 -0.29 -10.65
C THR A 39 -13.79 0.67 -11.69
N CYS A 40 -15.07 0.53 -12.05
CA CYS A 40 -15.75 1.41 -13.01
C CYS A 40 -15.94 2.81 -12.43
N ASP A 41 -16.34 2.90 -11.16
CA ASP A 41 -16.49 4.16 -10.44
C ASP A 41 -15.17 4.94 -10.34
N LEU A 42 -14.04 4.22 -10.33
CA LEU A 42 -12.70 4.80 -10.19
C LEU A 42 -12.00 5.09 -11.52
N ILE A 43 -12.62 4.83 -12.68
CA ILE A 43 -11.98 5.09 -13.99
C ILE A 43 -11.61 6.56 -14.16
N GLU A 44 -12.40 7.47 -13.58
CA GLU A 44 -12.16 8.91 -13.66
C GLU A 44 -11.05 9.39 -12.72
N SER A 45 -10.60 8.54 -11.79
CA SER A 45 -9.44 8.79 -10.92
C SER A 45 -8.44 7.62 -11.01
N PRO A 46 -7.55 7.65 -12.02
CA PRO A 46 -6.58 6.57 -12.24
C PRO A 46 -5.66 6.27 -11.04
N ALA A 47 -5.35 7.28 -10.21
CA ALA A 47 -4.56 7.09 -9.00
C ALA A 47 -5.31 6.27 -7.94
N ASP A 48 -6.59 6.58 -7.69
CA ASP A 48 -7.44 5.85 -6.75
C ASP A 48 -7.73 4.44 -7.25
N LEU A 49 -7.93 4.27 -8.57
CA LEU A 49 -8.07 2.96 -9.20
C LEU A 49 -6.85 2.08 -8.95
N ILE A 50 -5.65 2.61 -9.14
CA ILE A 50 -4.41 1.88 -8.87
C ILE A 50 -4.29 1.53 -7.38
N GLY A 51 -4.59 2.47 -6.48
CA GLY A 51 -4.59 2.21 -5.03
C GLY A 51 -5.60 1.14 -4.61
N TYR A 52 -6.78 1.14 -5.23
CA TYR A 52 -7.80 0.11 -5.03
C TYR A 52 -7.32 -1.26 -5.51
N ILE A 53 -6.67 -1.35 -6.68
CA ILE A 53 -6.11 -2.59 -7.20
C ILE A 53 -5.08 -3.16 -6.24
N TYR A 54 -4.12 -2.35 -5.80
CA TYR A 54 -3.12 -2.79 -4.82
C TYR A 54 -3.75 -3.32 -3.54
N THR A 55 -4.88 -2.75 -3.10
CA THR A 55 -5.51 -3.03 -1.80
C THR A 55 -6.50 -4.15 -1.79
N ASN A 56 -7.33 -4.26 -2.81
CA ASN A 56 -8.48 -5.15 -2.78
C ASN A 56 -8.43 -6.21 -3.87
N CYS A 57 -7.61 -6.01 -4.92
CA CYS A 57 -7.61 -6.92 -6.05
C CYS A 57 -6.45 -7.91 -5.99
N ILE A 58 -5.30 -7.59 -5.41
CA ILE A 58 -4.13 -8.47 -5.39
C ILE A 58 -4.25 -9.53 -4.29
N ASP A 59 -4.18 -10.80 -4.68
CA ASP A 59 -3.89 -11.89 -3.74
C ASP A 59 -2.39 -11.95 -3.46
N TRP A 60 -2.00 -11.34 -2.35
CA TRP A 60 -0.61 -11.25 -1.92
C TRP A 60 0.06 -12.60 -1.62
N LYS A 61 -0.72 -13.68 -1.48
CA LYS A 61 -0.20 -15.04 -1.29
C LYS A 61 0.18 -15.71 -2.61
N SER A 62 -0.42 -15.30 -3.73
CA SER A 62 -0.17 -15.87 -5.05
C SER A 62 0.88 -15.05 -5.81
N ALA A 63 2.09 -15.60 -5.98
CA ALA A 63 3.16 -14.92 -6.72
C ALA A 63 2.76 -14.55 -8.15
N LYS A 64 2.02 -15.45 -8.82
CA LYS A 64 1.51 -15.22 -10.17
C LYS A 64 0.49 -14.07 -10.21
N ASP A 65 -0.43 -14.03 -9.25
CA ASP A 65 -1.47 -12.99 -9.18
C ASP A 65 -0.87 -11.61 -8.90
N ARG A 66 0.15 -11.57 -8.02
CA ARG A 66 0.94 -10.36 -7.75
C ARG A 66 1.56 -9.80 -9.02
N GLU A 67 2.26 -10.63 -9.79
CA GLU A 67 2.93 -10.21 -11.02
C GLU A 67 1.94 -9.72 -12.08
N GLU A 68 0.86 -10.49 -12.31
CA GLU A 68 -0.16 -10.14 -13.30
C GLU A 68 -0.87 -8.82 -12.96
N LYS A 69 -1.32 -8.64 -11.73
CA LYS A 69 -2.07 -7.43 -11.32
C LYS A 69 -1.17 -6.21 -11.11
N MET A 70 0.11 -6.38 -10.80
CA MET A 70 1.09 -5.28 -10.83
C MET A 70 1.35 -4.80 -12.25
N SER A 71 1.50 -5.72 -13.20
CA SER A 71 1.62 -5.34 -14.61
C SER A 71 0.42 -4.54 -15.08
N VAL A 72 -0.79 -4.88 -14.59
CA VAL A 72 -2.00 -4.09 -14.85
C VAL A 72 -1.91 -2.69 -14.25
N ALA A 73 -1.46 -2.55 -13.00
CA ALA A 73 -1.27 -1.23 -12.37
C ALA A 73 -0.28 -0.35 -13.15
N GLU A 74 0.82 -0.92 -13.66
CA GLU A 74 1.76 -0.20 -14.52
C GLU A 74 1.15 0.20 -15.87
N GLN A 75 0.40 -0.71 -16.50
CA GLN A 75 -0.28 -0.42 -17.76
C GLN A 75 -1.30 0.70 -17.60
N LEU A 76 -2.05 0.71 -16.49
CA LEU A 76 -2.99 1.78 -16.15
C LEU A 76 -2.28 3.11 -15.93
N ALA A 77 -1.14 3.11 -15.23
CA ALA A 77 -0.34 4.32 -15.04
C ALA A 77 0.16 4.89 -16.38
N ARG A 78 0.65 4.03 -17.29
CA ARG A 78 1.11 4.45 -18.62
C ARG A 78 -0.04 4.96 -19.50
N ALA A 79 -1.19 4.29 -19.47
CA ALA A 79 -2.36 4.64 -20.27
C ALA A 79 -2.98 5.99 -19.86
N ASN A 80 -2.81 6.38 -18.59
CA ASN A 80 -3.32 7.64 -18.04
C ASN A 80 -2.20 8.67 -17.80
N HIS A 81 -1.01 8.46 -18.39
CA HIS A 81 0.13 9.37 -18.28
C HIS A 81 0.54 9.73 -16.84
N LEU A 82 0.28 8.85 -15.87
CA LEU A 82 0.66 9.02 -14.48
C LEU A 82 2.17 8.89 -14.32
N ARG A 83 2.83 9.98 -13.92
CA ARG A 83 4.28 10.02 -13.67
C ARG A 83 4.64 9.76 -12.21
N ASN A 84 3.65 9.71 -11.33
CA ASN A 84 3.79 9.62 -9.88
C ASN A 84 3.42 8.23 -9.32
N LEU A 85 3.50 7.16 -10.13
CA LEU A 85 3.20 5.80 -9.69
C LEU A 85 4.02 5.40 -8.43
N SER A 86 5.31 5.75 -8.40
CA SER A 86 6.18 5.51 -7.24
C SER A 86 5.72 6.23 -5.98
N GLN A 87 5.19 7.45 -6.11
CA GLN A 87 4.65 8.20 -4.98
C GLN A 87 3.36 7.57 -4.46
N ILE A 88 2.47 7.13 -5.36
CA ILE A 88 1.25 6.40 -4.97
C ILE A 88 1.60 5.12 -4.21
N GLN A 89 2.62 4.39 -4.67
CA GLN A 89 3.13 3.20 -3.99
C GLN A 89 3.71 3.51 -2.60
N GLU A 90 4.46 4.60 -2.45
CA GLU A 90 5.02 5.07 -1.17
C GLU A 90 3.92 5.49 -0.19
N GLU A 91 2.93 6.28 -0.64
CA GLU A 91 1.78 6.71 0.17
C GLU A 91 0.95 5.51 0.64
N LEU A 92 0.73 4.53 -0.24
CA LEU A 92 0.06 3.28 0.09
C LEU A 92 0.82 2.47 1.14
N ALA A 93 2.13 2.26 0.96
CA ALA A 93 2.96 1.56 1.94
C ALA A 93 2.93 2.25 3.31
N THR A 94 3.03 3.58 3.32
CA THR A 94 2.93 4.40 4.54
C THR A 94 1.56 4.26 5.20
N SER A 95 0.48 4.25 4.41
CA SER A 95 -0.87 4.09 4.94
C SER A 95 -1.08 2.74 5.64
N TRP A 96 -0.51 1.65 5.12
CA TRP A 96 -0.59 0.34 5.77
C TRP A 96 0.27 0.28 7.03
N LEU A 97 1.45 0.91 7.03
CA LEU A 97 2.28 1.06 8.22
C LEU A 97 1.61 1.88 9.33
N ILE A 98 0.69 2.80 9.00
CA ILE A 98 -0.03 3.64 9.98
C ILE A 98 -1.32 2.96 10.44
N ALA A 99 -2.07 2.29 9.56
CA ALA A 99 -3.31 1.62 9.91
C ALA A 99 -3.10 0.53 10.99
N ASP A 100 -1.95 -0.14 10.95
CA ASP A 100 -1.55 -1.09 12.01
C ASP A 100 -1.34 -0.40 13.37
N LYS A 101 -0.85 0.86 13.38
CA LYS A 101 -0.65 1.65 14.61
C LYS A 101 -1.96 1.98 15.33
N THR A 102 -3.08 2.06 14.61
CA THR A 102 -4.37 2.43 15.22
C THR A 102 -5.06 1.27 15.91
N ASP A 103 -4.89 0.02 15.47
CA ASP A 103 -5.49 -1.13 16.15
C ASP A 103 -4.84 -1.40 17.52
N ASP A 104 -3.54 -1.12 17.67
CA ASP A 104 -2.83 -1.25 18.96
C ASP A 104 -3.02 -0.04 19.91
N ALA A 105 -3.37 1.14 19.39
CA ALA A 105 -3.48 2.37 20.20
C ALA A 105 -4.77 2.46 21.05
N TYR A 106 -5.78 1.64 20.76
CA TYR A 106 -7.07 1.65 21.49
C TYR A 106 -7.21 0.55 22.55
N ALA A 107 -6.16 -0.26 22.78
CA ALA A 107 -6.14 -1.29 23.82
C ALA A 107 -5.64 -0.79 25.19
N VAL A 108 -5.69 0.52 25.46
CA VAL A 108 -5.38 1.06 26.79
C VAL A 108 -6.62 0.90 27.67
N ASP A 109 -6.63 -0.15 28.50
CA ASP A 109 -7.62 -0.32 29.57
C ASP A 109 -7.56 0.88 30.52
N PRO A 110 -8.64 1.70 30.64
CA PRO A 110 -8.67 2.83 31.56
C PRO A 110 -8.55 2.43 33.03
N ASN A 111 -8.71 1.16 33.38
CA ASN A 111 -8.49 0.65 34.73
C ASN A 111 -7.03 0.38 35.08
N ASP A 112 -6.09 0.43 34.13
CA ASP A 112 -4.67 0.15 34.38
C ASP A 112 -3.90 1.41 34.84
N THR A 113 -4.49 2.14 35.79
CA THR A 113 -3.86 3.28 36.47
C THR A 113 -3.21 2.82 37.77
N MET A 114 -1.93 2.42 37.69
CA MET A 114 -0.85 2.67 38.68
C MET A 114 0.27 1.65 38.53
N GLY A 115 1.43 2.08 38.04
CA GLY A 115 2.64 1.27 38.15
C GLY A 115 3.83 1.83 37.41
N ASN A 116 4.67 2.59 38.14
CA ASN A 116 6.02 3.02 37.77
C ASN A 116 6.16 4.14 36.73
N ALA A 117 6.06 5.36 37.27
CA ALA A 117 6.89 6.46 36.82
C ALA A 117 8.38 6.11 36.99
N ALA A 118 9.03 5.66 35.91
CA ALA A 118 10.47 5.71 35.72
C ALA A 118 10.80 5.59 34.22
N LEU A 119 10.37 6.58 33.43
CA LEU A 119 10.94 6.84 32.11
C LEU A 119 12.30 7.53 32.30
N ASP A 120 13.30 6.73 32.67
CA ASP A 120 14.68 6.98 32.29
C ASP A 120 15.05 5.91 31.26
N VAL A 121 14.50 6.05 30.05
CA VAL A 121 15.02 5.31 28.90
C VAL A 121 16.21 6.11 28.41
N GLY A 122 17.35 5.79 29.02
CA GLY A 122 18.66 6.22 28.59
C GLY A 122 18.83 5.96 27.10
N ILE A 123 19.29 7.00 26.40
CA ILE A 123 19.90 6.91 25.09
C ILE A 123 21.08 5.95 25.24
N SER A 124 20.93 4.72 24.75
CA SER A 124 21.98 3.70 24.67
C SER A 124 21.63 2.90 23.42
N GLY A 125 22.20 3.21 22.27
CA GLY A 125 23.57 2.87 21.93
C GLY A 125 23.44 1.94 20.73
N SER A 126 23.88 2.41 19.56
CA SER A 126 23.84 1.72 18.29
C SER A 126 24.44 0.32 18.39
N ASP A 127 23.61 -0.72 18.26
CA ASP A 127 24.08 -2.03 17.86
C ASP A 127 23.68 -2.24 16.40
N GLU A 128 24.66 -2.06 15.51
CA GLU A 128 24.48 -2.12 14.05
C GLU A 128 24.31 -3.55 13.54
N ASN A 129 24.25 -4.53 14.46
CA ASN A 129 24.08 -5.97 14.19
C ASN A 129 22.82 -6.57 14.84
N GLU A 130 21.79 -5.78 15.13
CA GLU A 130 20.48 -6.37 15.43
C GLU A 130 19.91 -7.03 14.15
N LEU A 131 20.06 -8.35 14.08
CA LEU A 131 19.43 -9.19 13.06
C LEU A 131 17.92 -9.15 13.31
N PHE A 132 17.23 -8.16 12.71
CA PHE A 132 15.78 -8.04 12.79
C PHE A 132 15.15 -9.27 12.14
N LEU A 133 14.67 -10.19 12.97
CA LEU A 133 13.79 -11.27 12.55
C LEU A 133 12.47 -10.62 12.16
N LEU A 134 12.33 -10.29 10.88
CA LEU A 134 11.03 -10.02 10.27
C LEU A 134 10.07 -11.11 10.75
N PRO A 135 8.86 -10.78 11.22
CA PRO A 135 7.85 -11.79 11.48
C PRO A 135 7.57 -12.50 10.16
N PHE A 136 8.25 -13.63 9.95
CA PHE A 136 7.99 -14.50 8.83
C PHE A 136 6.49 -14.87 8.90
N PHE A 137 5.79 -14.77 7.77
CA PHE A 137 4.35 -15.03 7.60
C PHE A 137 3.36 -13.87 7.87
N ASP A 138 3.81 -12.63 8.12
CA ASP A 138 2.89 -11.48 8.08
C ASP A 138 2.68 -11.00 6.62
N VAL A 139 1.47 -11.21 6.10
CA VAL A 139 1.05 -10.82 4.75
C VAL A 139 1.13 -9.30 4.54
N THR A 140 0.93 -8.51 5.60
CA THR A 140 1.02 -7.04 5.55
C THR A 140 2.48 -6.60 5.40
N VAL A 141 3.39 -7.19 6.18
CA VAL A 141 4.84 -6.92 6.06
C VAL A 141 5.37 -7.41 4.71
N ASP A 142 4.97 -8.59 4.25
CA ASP A 142 5.35 -9.13 2.93
C ASP A 142 4.88 -8.21 1.80
N ARG A 143 3.64 -7.73 1.88
CA ARG A 143 3.07 -6.78 0.92
C ARG A 143 3.85 -5.47 0.88
N ILE A 144 4.13 -4.88 2.05
CA ILE A 144 4.89 -3.63 2.18
C ILE A 144 6.28 -3.86 1.57
N VAL A 145 7.03 -4.86 2.03
CA VAL A 145 8.38 -5.18 1.53
C VAL A 145 8.38 -5.40 0.02
N TYR A 146 7.35 -6.04 -0.53
CA TYR A 146 7.26 -6.29 -1.97
C TYR A 146 7.03 -5.02 -2.78
N ILE A 147 6.15 -4.12 -2.33
CA ILE A 147 5.99 -2.82 -2.99
C ILE A 147 7.24 -1.97 -2.82
N LEU A 148 7.88 -2.01 -1.65
CA LEU A 148 9.12 -1.28 -1.37
C LEU A 148 10.28 -1.72 -2.25
N LYS A 149 10.35 -3.00 -2.64
CA LYS A 149 11.32 -3.51 -3.63
C LYS A 149 11.17 -2.87 -5.01
N LEU A 150 10.00 -2.33 -5.35
CA LEU A 150 9.73 -1.70 -6.65
C LEU A 150 10.09 -0.20 -6.66
N ILE A 151 10.35 0.39 -5.49
CA ILE A 151 10.68 1.80 -5.29
C ILE A 151 12.07 1.93 -4.65
N ASN A 152 12.56 3.15 -4.49
CA ASN A 152 13.84 3.38 -3.83
C ASN A 152 13.77 2.96 -2.35
N MET A 153 14.35 1.80 -2.04
CA MET A 153 14.33 1.19 -0.71
C MET A 153 14.86 2.11 0.39
N ASP A 154 15.85 2.97 0.09
CA ASP A 154 16.62 3.68 1.11
C ASP A 154 15.76 4.60 1.99
N LYS A 155 14.68 5.16 1.45
CA LYS A 155 13.83 6.13 2.15
C LYS A 155 12.85 5.48 3.13
N ILE A 156 12.33 4.29 2.78
CA ILE A 156 11.24 3.65 3.54
C ILE A 156 11.76 2.46 4.36
N MET A 157 12.96 1.95 4.07
CA MET A 157 13.65 0.98 4.93
C MET A 157 13.84 1.53 6.35
N GLY A 158 14.10 2.84 6.52
CA GLY A 158 14.17 3.46 7.85
C GLY A 158 12.85 3.38 8.61
N ASP A 159 11.73 3.63 7.93
CA ASP A 159 10.39 3.55 8.52
C ASP A 159 9.98 2.09 8.81
N LEU A 160 10.33 1.16 7.93
CA LEU A 160 10.12 -0.28 8.13
C LEU A 160 10.95 -0.82 9.30
N ILE A 161 12.23 -0.45 9.40
CA ILE A 161 13.09 -0.83 10.52
C ILE A 161 12.55 -0.26 11.83
N THR A 162 12.05 0.98 11.81
CA THR A 162 11.41 1.62 12.97
C THR A 162 10.12 0.90 13.37
N TYR A 163 9.31 0.48 12.40
CA TYR A 163 8.12 -0.34 12.62
C TYR A 163 8.49 -1.69 13.27
N LEU A 164 9.45 -2.42 12.71
CA LEU A 164 9.89 -3.73 13.21
C LEU A 164 10.53 -3.66 14.60
N ARG A 165 11.30 -2.60 14.90
CA ARG A 165 11.85 -2.36 16.25
C ARG A 165 10.78 -2.20 17.32
N ARG A 166 9.60 -1.70 16.94
CA ARG A 166 8.49 -1.47 17.86
C ARG A 166 7.67 -2.73 18.12
N VAL A 167 7.60 -3.64 17.15
CA VAL A 167 6.98 -4.98 17.25
C VAL A 167 7.95 -6.01 17.89
N GLY A 168 8.73 -5.59 18.89
CA GLY A 168 9.54 -6.51 19.70
C GLY A 168 8.70 -7.64 20.33
N PRO A 169 9.31 -8.71 20.85
CA PRO A 169 8.81 -10.10 20.92
C PRO A 169 7.53 -10.38 21.72
N SER A 170 6.83 -9.36 22.19
CA SER A 170 5.64 -9.46 23.04
C SER A 170 4.39 -10.00 22.33
N SER A 171 4.33 -10.01 20.99
CA SER A 171 3.17 -10.52 20.23
C SER A 171 3.21 -12.03 19.91
N LEU A 172 4.31 -12.74 20.24
CA LEU A 172 4.45 -14.17 19.98
C LEU A 172 4.01 -15.09 21.14
N SER A 173 3.53 -14.53 22.27
CA SER A 173 3.22 -15.34 23.47
C SER A 173 1.73 -15.65 23.70
N GLN A 174 0.82 -15.40 22.74
CA GLN A 174 -0.58 -15.82 22.86
C GLN A 174 -1.05 -16.70 21.70
N LYS A 175 -0.44 -17.89 21.59
CA LYS A 175 -1.15 -19.08 21.12
C LYS A 175 -0.90 -20.21 22.10
N GLU A 176 -1.67 -20.23 23.19
CA GLU A 176 -1.76 -21.43 24.02
C GLU A 176 -2.38 -22.58 23.22
N PRO A 177 -1.86 -23.81 23.36
CA PRO A 177 -2.46 -24.99 22.76
C PRO A 177 -3.70 -25.39 23.56
N ILE A 178 -4.87 -25.37 22.92
CA ILE A 178 -6.02 -26.13 23.39
C ILE A 178 -5.66 -27.61 23.21
N LEU A 179 -5.22 -28.28 24.27
CA LEU A 179 -5.38 -29.74 24.49
C LEU A 179 -4.84 -30.17 25.86
N SER A 180 -5.63 -29.92 26.91
CA SER A 180 -5.70 -30.83 28.05
C SER A 180 -7.00 -30.60 28.84
N MET A 181 -8.07 -31.31 28.43
CA MET A 181 -9.10 -31.74 29.37
C MET A 181 -9.19 -33.27 29.26
N LEU A 182 -8.44 -33.92 30.16
CA LEU A 182 -8.94 -35.07 30.88
C LEU A 182 -10.08 -34.61 31.80
#